data_AF-A0A7J6MES6-F1
#
_entry.id   AF-A0A7J6MES6-F1
#
_cell.length_a   1.000
_cell.length_b   1.000
_cell.length_c   1.000
_cell.angle_alpha   90.00
_cell.angle_beta   90.00
_cell.angle_gamma   90.00
#
_symmetry.space_group_name_H-M   'P 1'
#
loop_
_entity.id
_entity.type
_entity.pdbx_description
1 polymer ?
#
loop_
_entity_poly.entity_id
_entity_poly.type
_entity_poly.pdbx_seq_one_letter_code
_entity_poly.pdbx_strand_id
1 'polypeptide(L)'
;MVNKGSGVNLTQPLRPPTAGNNAVPPQMLGLKEYLSAREEEIYKVFGRRSAAGSVQFPVRSLRRRIRSTRPRGRLTARQIARLVDRKGEKGSSDPKKPLSRKAKRRKLAYWENKSVLCNHRWHAKRYYEGHQGEGFRMMNGIPMKVRDKGERAIYRLASRRCVILDRSFWPCIRVGCDTAEDLEDVLGNGLRTSPSITEGMFAPENHLRSAALLLGKDAEVISPIYCLREGDPATQALLWVHPSALERTVCELDGKACRLHELSPTEVSWFALRGPTANEVVSKTLGDRPPSSLGAVRSSKDCRLITTSQGCDVVVSSSAPEVFRRLVFGGASAIGLEDWERLNLGVPCFPMDYPESAVCRRRSAQLAKTALEGQTRRPRTLKGDSLALESPLFTDWSLLTDAEGLELPAVDRGGSLVTAANLVCVRLTSAGRGIPENLAHIYEMDGTDKGESALYQPKGAPGSIRKLVGFVTSGGFSYSLRRGAAIAFIKVCSPVPNRVWYRNITSRNYHIATVEKVHRWEGADSFLSGLNAVST
;
A
#
# COMPACT_ATOMS: atom_id res chain seq x y z
N MET A 1 74.34 41.25 -26.37
CA MET A 1 73.49 42.40 -26.77
C MET A 1 72.95 42.12 -28.15
N VAL A 2 71.62 42.04 -28.29
CA VAL A 2 70.78 42.28 -29.49
C VAL A 2 69.38 41.74 -29.17
N ASN A 3 68.38 42.60 -29.36
CA ASN A 3 66.93 42.38 -29.26
C ASN A 3 66.43 41.05 -29.83
N LYS A 4 65.55 40.38 -29.10
CA LYS A 4 64.40 39.58 -29.60
C LYS A 4 63.32 39.66 -28.52
N GLY A 5 62.11 40.16 -28.74
CA GLY A 5 61.28 39.97 -29.92
C GLY A 5 60.06 39.17 -29.47
N SER A 6 58.91 39.84 -29.48
CA SER A 6 57.55 39.39 -29.18
C SER A 6 57.26 37.90 -29.45
N GLY A 7 56.97 37.15 -28.38
CA GLY A 7 56.40 35.80 -28.44
C GLY A 7 54.89 35.84 -28.27
N VAL A 8 54.16 36.15 -29.33
CA VAL A 8 52.75 35.75 -29.46
C VAL A 8 52.78 34.28 -29.91
N ASN A 9 52.47 33.36 -29.00
CA ASN A 9 52.08 32.00 -29.39
C ASN A 9 50.61 31.81 -29.02
N LEU A 10 49.77 32.11 -30.00
CA LEU A 10 48.39 31.64 -30.12
C LEU A 10 48.39 30.12 -29.96
N THR A 11 47.79 29.67 -28.86
CA THR A 11 47.27 28.32 -28.67
C THR A 11 46.27 28.01 -29.77
N GLN A 12 46.75 27.47 -30.90
CA GLN A 12 45.88 26.87 -31.89
C GLN A 12 45.19 25.64 -31.28
N PRO A 13 43.86 25.47 -31.46
CA PRO A 13 43.20 24.20 -31.15
C PRO A 13 43.74 23.14 -32.12
N LEU A 14 44.31 22.07 -31.55
CA LEU A 14 44.82 20.92 -32.29
C LEU A 14 43.71 20.33 -33.17
N ARG A 15 43.93 20.34 -34.50
CA ARG A 15 43.12 19.56 -35.44
C ARG A 15 43.27 18.07 -35.10
N PRO A 16 42.19 17.28 -35.09
CA PRO A 16 42.30 15.83 -34.97
C PRO A 16 42.99 15.26 -36.22
N PRO A 17 43.94 14.31 -36.06
CA PRO A 17 44.62 13.70 -37.19
C PRO A 17 43.67 12.80 -37.98
N THR A 18 43.80 12.89 -39.30
CA THR A 18 43.17 12.03 -40.30
C THR A 18 43.56 10.56 -40.09
N ALA A 19 42.51 9.72 -40.07
CA ALA A 19 42.46 8.26 -40.20
C ALA A 19 43.79 7.51 -40.41
N GLY A 20 44.25 6.82 -39.36
CA GLY A 20 45.34 5.84 -39.42
C GLY A 20 45.48 5.04 -38.12
N ASN A 21 44.61 4.04 -37.94
CA ASN A 21 44.61 2.84 -37.08
C ASN A 21 45.57 2.63 -35.87
N ASN A 22 46.09 3.66 -35.22
CA ASN A 22 46.63 3.59 -33.85
C ASN A 22 45.80 4.55 -33.00
N ALA A 23 44.73 4.05 -32.38
CA ALA A 23 43.87 4.85 -31.52
C ALA A 23 44.65 5.31 -30.29
N VAL A 24 45.34 6.44 -30.40
CA VAL A 24 45.88 7.19 -29.26
C VAL A 24 44.67 7.45 -28.35
N PRO A 25 44.73 7.06 -27.06
CA PRO A 25 43.63 7.34 -26.14
C PRO A 25 43.33 8.85 -26.16
N PRO A 26 42.06 9.26 -25.97
CA PRO A 26 41.70 10.68 -26.00
C PRO A 26 42.62 11.46 -25.05
N GLN A 27 43.02 12.66 -25.46
CA GLN A 27 43.87 13.54 -24.67
C GLN A 27 43.32 13.64 -23.24
N MET A 28 44.16 13.33 -22.26
CA MET A 28 43.82 13.53 -20.86
C MET A 28 43.63 15.03 -20.63
N LEU A 29 42.50 15.42 -20.02
CA LEU A 29 42.28 16.80 -19.63
C LEU A 29 43.31 17.19 -18.57
N GLY A 30 44.19 18.14 -18.90
CA GLY A 30 45.12 18.77 -17.96
C GLY A 30 44.34 19.58 -16.92
N LEU A 31 44.03 18.94 -15.79
CA LEU A 31 43.18 19.53 -14.75
C LEU A 31 43.82 20.80 -14.18
N LYS A 32 45.15 20.83 -14.05
CA LYS A 32 45.89 21.96 -13.50
C LYS A 32 45.79 23.18 -14.42
N GLU A 33 46.07 23.00 -15.71
CA GLU A 33 46.01 24.04 -16.73
C GLU A 33 44.60 24.59 -16.87
N TYR A 34 43.59 23.70 -16.86
CA TYR A 34 42.19 24.07 -16.91
C TYR A 34 41.75 24.91 -15.71
N LEU A 35 42.17 24.55 -14.49
CA LEU A 35 41.83 25.28 -13.27
C LEU A 35 42.55 26.62 -13.20
N SER A 36 43.86 26.67 -13.51
CA SER A 36 44.63 27.92 -13.49
C SER A 36 44.11 28.94 -14.52
N ALA A 37 43.74 28.50 -15.72
CA ALA A 37 43.17 29.39 -16.74
C ALA A 37 41.79 29.97 -16.35
N ARG A 38 41.11 29.39 -15.34
CA ARG A 38 39.76 29.79 -14.90
C ARG A 38 39.71 30.27 -13.45
N GLU A 39 40.85 30.53 -12.82
CA GLU A 39 40.91 30.90 -11.40
C GLU A 39 40.09 32.15 -11.09
N GLU A 40 40.21 33.20 -11.92
CA GLU A 40 39.43 34.44 -11.75
C GLU A 40 37.92 34.23 -11.91
N GLU A 41 37.50 33.35 -12.83
CA GLU A 41 36.08 32.98 -13.04
C GLU A 41 35.55 32.27 -11.79
N ILE A 42 36.28 31.28 -11.30
CA ILE A 42 35.94 30.53 -10.09
C ILE A 42 35.87 31.48 -8.89
N TYR A 43 36.83 32.41 -8.76
CA TYR A 43 36.84 33.40 -7.68
C TYR A 43 35.65 34.36 -7.77
N LYS A 44 35.28 34.84 -8.96
CA LYS A 44 34.08 35.68 -9.15
C LYS A 44 32.79 34.95 -8.76
N VAL A 45 32.69 33.65 -9.05
CA VAL A 45 31.49 32.83 -8.77
C VAL A 45 31.41 32.40 -7.30
N PHE A 46 32.54 32.01 -6.69
CA PHE A 46 32.56 31.37 -5.37
C PHE A 46 33.19 32.23 -4.27
N GLY A 47 34.02 33.22 -4.60
CA GLY A 47 34.79 34.04 -3.65
C GLY A 47 33.94 34.90 -2.71
N ARG A 48 32.64 35.09 -3.00
CA ARG A 48 31.68 35.74 -2.09
C ARG A 48 31.01 34.78 -1.09
N ARG A 49 31.17 33.46 -1.22
CA ARG A 49 30.63 32.48 -0.25
C ARG A 49 31.62 32.34 0.91
N SER A 50 31.17 32.65 2.12
CA SER A 50 31.96 32.56 3.34
C SER A 50 32.61 31.18 3.50
N ALA A 51 33.90 31.16 3.82
CA ALA A 51 34.69 29.93 4.02
C ALA A 51 34.19 29.04 5.18
N ALA A 52 33.31 29.58 6.04
CA ALA A 52 32.72 28.90 7.18
C ALA A 52 31.51 28.04 6.79
N GLY A 53 31.78 26.96 6.06
CA GLY A 53 30.87 25.82 5.93
C GLY A 53 29.74 25.97 4.89
N SER A 54 29.53 24.90 4.11
CA SER A 54 28.20 24.37 3.74
C SER A 54 28.16 23.57 2.43
N VAL A 55 29.24 22.87 2.05
CA VAL A 55 29.05 21.71 1.15
C VAL A 55 28.46 20.58 1.98
N GLN A 56 27.15 20.66 2.25
CA GLN A 56 26.43 19.56 2.88
C GLN A 56 26.47 18.37 1.94
N PHE A 57 27.07 17.27 2.38
CA PHE A 57 27.03 16.02 1.62
C PHE A 57 25.58 15.65 1.30
N PRO A 58 25.31 15.10 0.11
CA PRO A 58 23.96 14.71 -0.25
C PRO A 58 23.41 13.75 0.81
N VAL A 59 22.20 14.05 1.28
CA VAL A 59 21.46 13.20 2.22
C VAL A 59 21.39 11.77 1.66
N ARG A 60 21.40 10.76 2.54
CA ARG A 60 21.46 9.33 2.14
C ARG A 60 20.41 8.96 1.07
N SER A 61 19.22 9.57 1.08
CA SER A 61 18.15 9.32 0.10
C SER A 61 18.44 9.84 -1.31
N LEU A 62 19.32 10.85 -1.45
CA LEU A 62 19.75 11.39 -2.75
C LEU A 62 20.99 10.66 -3.30
N ARG A 63 21.68 9.87 -2.47
CA ARG A 63 22.84 9.10 -2.93
C ARG A 63 22.41 8.08 -3.98
N ARG A 64 23.26 7.89 -5.00
CA ARG A 64 23.08 6.92 -6.07
C ARG A 64 24.34 6.07 -6.18
N ARG A 65 24.20 4.78 -6.48
CA ARG A 65 25.34 3.92 -6.79
C ARG A 65 25.82 4.22 -8.21
N ILE A 66 27.12 4.43 -8.37
CA ILE A 66 27.75 4.56 -9.69
C ILE A 66 27.52 3.25 -10.44
N ARG A 67 27.18 3.36 -11.73
CA ARG A 67 26.99 2.18 -12.59
C ARG A 67 28.33 1.79 -13.21
N SER A 68 28.50 0.51 -13.51
CA SER A 68 29.66 0.05 -14.28
C SER A 68 29.77 0.83 -15.59
N THR A 69 30.98 1.24 -15.95
CA THR A 69 31.29 1.92 -17.22
C THR A 69 31.10 1.03 -18.44
N ARG A 70 31.02 -0.30 -18.23
CA ARG A 70 30.70 -1.25 -19.29
C ARG A 70 29.32 -0.92 -19.88
N PRO A 71 29.20 -0.74 -21.21
CA PRO A 71 27.92 -0.49 -21.84
C PRO A 71 26.92 -1.59 -21.48
N ARG A 72 25.69 -1.19 -21.16
CA ARG A 72 24.61 -2.12 -20.81
C ARG A 72 24.38 -3.08 -21.96
N GLY A 73 24.36 -4.37 -21.65
CA GLY A 73 24.05 -5.41 -22.63
C GLY A 73 25.20 -6.38 -22.85
N ARG A 74 25.64 -7.09 -21.79
CA ARG A 74 25.92 -8.50 -22.02
C ARG A 74 24.62 -9.08 -22.51
N LEU A 75 24.50 -9.16 -23.83
CA LEU A 75 23.49 -9.96 -24.49
C LEU A 75 23.51 -11.29 -23.76
N THR A 76 22.33 -11.77 -23.36
CA THR A 76 22.24 -13.10 -22.75
C THR A 76 22.89 -14.11 -23.70
N ALA A 77 23.44 -15.21 -23.20
CA ALA A 77 24.05 -16.23 -24.07
C ALA A 77 23.11 -16.63 -25.23
N ARG A 78 21.79 -16.67 -24.99
CA ARG A 78 20.75 -16.85 -26.01
C ARG A 78 20.66 -15.72 -27.04
N GLN A 79 20.78 -14.46 -26.62
CA GLN A 79 20.82 -13.33 -27.56
C GLN A 79 22.12 -13.29 -28.35
N ILE A 80 23.25 -13.68 -27.73
CA ILE A 80 24.54 -13.83 -28.41
C ILE A 80 24.44 -14.95 -29.45
N ALA A 81 23.96 -16.14 -29.06
CA ALA A 81 23.74 -17.28 -29.96
C ALA A 81 22.84 -16.88 -31.15
N ARG A 82 21.67 -16.27 -30.91
CA ARG A 82 20.80 -15.76 -31.98
C ARG A 82 21.47 -14.75 -32.90
N LEU A 83 22.41 -13.94 -32.40
CA LEU A 83 23.16 -13.00 -33.22
C LEU A 83 24.29 -13.67 -34.01
N VAL A 84 24.88 -14.74 -33.46
CA VAL A 84 25.87 -15.59 -34.13
C VAL A 84 25.20 -16.42 -35.23
N ASP A 85 24.08 -17.07 -34.93
CA ASP A 85 23.27 -17.82 -35.92
C ASP A 85 22.85 -16.91 -37.08
N ARG A 86 22.35 -15.70 -36.77
CA ARG A 86 22.03 -14.68 -37.78
C ARG A 86 23.23 -14.16 -38.58
N LYS A 87 24.45 -14.24 -38.02
CA LYS A 87 25.67 -13.88 -38.74
C LYS A 87 26.12 -15.01 -39.67
N GLY A 88 25.86 -16.28 -39.30
CA GLY A 88 26.08 -17.44 -40.17
C GLY A 88 25.14 -17.47 -41.38
N GLU A 89 23.92 -16.95 -41.25
CA GLU A 89 22.93 -16.81 -42.33
C GLU A 89 23.23 -15.69 -43.36
N LYS A 90 24.40 -15.03 -43.30
CA LYS A 90 24.80 -13.94 -44.22
C LYS A 90 25.16 -14.41 -45.64
N GLY A 91 24.32 -15.26 -46.21
CA GLY A 91 24.21 -15.48 -47.66
C GLY A 91 23.00 -14.80 -48.31
N SER A 92 22.06 -14.26 -47.52
CA SER A 92 20.92 -13.49 -48.07
C SER A 92 21.08 -12.00 -47.80
N SER A 93 21.22 -11.23 -48.86
CA SER A 93 21.53 -9.79 -48.92
C SER A 93 20.34 -8.87 -48.59
N ASP A 94 19.30 -9.36 -47.94
CA ASP A 94 18.14 -8.52 -47.62
C ASP A 94 18.33 -7.79 -46.28
N PRO A 95 18.29 -6.44 -46.27
CA PRO A 95 18.37 -5.67 -45.03
C PRO A 95 17.18 -6.01 -44.14
N LYS A 96 17.43 -6.77 -43.06
CA LYS A 96 16.39 -7.14 -42.08
C LYS A 96 15.77 -5.85 -41.51
N LYS A 97 14.53 -5.58 -41.92
CA LYS A 97 13.68 -4.45 -41.52
C LYS A 97 13.76 -4.23 -40.00
N PRO A 98 13.75 -2.97 -39.52
CA PRO A 98 13.76 -2.64 -38.09
C PRO A 98 12.71 -3.47 -37.37
N LEU A 99 13.02 -3.94 -36.14
CA LEU A 99 12.11 -4.70 -35.26
C LEU A 99 10.67 -4.29 -35.56
N SER A 100 9.95 -5.18 -36.26
CA SER A 100 8.63 -4.87 -36.80
C SER A 100 7.81 -4.18 -35.72
N ARG A 101 7.05 -3.13 -36.07
CA ARG A 101 6.11 -2.46 -35.14
C ARG A 101 5.32 -3.50 -34.32
N LYS A 102 5.05 -4.69 -34.90
CA LYS A 102 4.44 -5.87 -34.27
C LYS A 102 5.20 -6.40 -33.03
N ALA A 103 6.53 -6.44 -33.03
CA ALA A 103 7.34 -6.91 -31.89
C ALA A 103 7.36 -5.89 -30.72
N LYS A 104 7.36 -4.58 -31.02
CA LYS A 104 7.17 -3.54 -29.99
C LYS A 104 5.76 -3.61 -29.40
N ARG A 105 4.73 -3.81 -30.24
CA ARG A 105 3.33 -4.01 -29.82
C ARG A 105 3.17 -5.25 -28.93
N ARG A 106 3.81 -6.39 -29.23
CA ARG A 106 3.76 -7.60 -28.39
C ARG A 106 4.24 -7.38 -26.95
N LYS A 107 5.21 -6.49 -26.75
CA LYS A 107 5.73 -6.19 -25.41
C LYS A 107 4.79 -5.29 -24.61
N LEU A 108 4.01 -4.43 -25.28
CA LEU A 108 2.92 -3.66 -24.67
C LEU A 108 1.74 -4.56 -24.34
N ALA A 109 1.35 -5.44 -25.27
CA ALA A 109 0.27 -6.42 -25.09
C ALA A 109 0.48 -7.36 -23.88
N TYR A 110 1.74 -7.72 -23.59
CA TYR A 110 2.06 -8.52 -22.39
C TYR A 110 1.67 -7.82 -21.08
N TRP A 111 1.76 -6.49 -21.03
CA TRP A 111 1.38 -5.70 -19.85
C TRP A 111 -0.12 -5.37 -19.85
N GLU A 112 -0.71 -5.15 -21.02
CA GLU A 112 -2.17 -4.95 -21.19
C GLU A 112 -2.95 -6.18 -20.72
N ASN A 113 -2.49 -7.40 -21.04
CA ASN A 113 -3.17 -8.63 -20.65
C ASN A 113 -3.03 -9.02 -19.16
N LYS A 114 -2.17 -8.34 -18.39
CA LYS A 114 -1.85 -8.73 -16.99
C LYS A 114 -2.51 -7.85 -15.94
N SER A 115 -3.53 -7.06 -16.30
CA SER A 115 -4.26 -6.16 -15.39
C SER A 115 -3.31 -5.33 -14.52
N VAL A 116 -2.25 -4.81 -15.14
CA VAL A 116 -1.14 -4.16 -14.45
C VAL A 116 -1.43 -2.67 -14.29
N LEU A 117 -1.08 -2.11 -13.12
CA LEU A 117 -1.24 -0.67 -12.85
C LEU A 117 -0.55 0.20 -13.90
N CYS A 118 -1.17 1.33 -14.24
CA CYS A 118 -0.63 2.31 -15.18
C CYS A 118 0.79 2.81 -14.77
N ASN A 119 1.07 2.86 -13.46
CA ASN A 119 2.36 3.23 -12.88
C ASN A 119 3.29 2.06 -12.56
N HIS A 120 2.96 0.84 -12.97
CA HIS A 120 3.71 -0.36 -12.56
C HIS A 120 5.20 -0.25 -12.84
N ARG A 121 5.60 0.25 -14.02
CA ARG A 121 7.03 0.43 -14.34
C ARG A 121 7.75 1.41 -13.39
N TRP A 122 7.03 2.41 -12.89
CA TRP A 122 7.58 3.34 -11.90
C TRP A 122 7.76 2.62 -10.56
N HIS A 123 6.74 1.83 -10.16
CA HIS A 123 6.75 1.05 -8.93
C HIS A 123 7.84 -0.04 -8.99
N ALA A 124 7.81 -0.92 -9.97
CA ALA A 124 8.82 -1.94 -10.24
C ALA A 124 10.29 -1.49 -10.13
N LYS A 125 10.58 -0.24 -10.53
CA LYS A 125 11.94 0.32 -10.45
C LYS A 125 12.37 0.75 -9.04
N ARG A 126 11.42 1.00 -8.14
CA ARG A 126 11.65 1.62 -6.81
C ARG A 126 11.25 0.71 -5.66
N TYR A 127 10.23 -0.10 -5.88
CA TYR A 127 9.87 -1.25 -5.08
C TYR A 127 10.66 -2.45 -5.60
N TYR A 128 10.88 -3.43 -4.74
CA TYR A 128 11.64 -4.62 -5.13
C TYR A 128 10.88 -5.43 -6.19
N GLU A 129 11.30 -5.37 -7.46
CA GLU A 129 11.18 -6.51 -8.38
C GLU A 129 12.27 -7.51 -8.00
N GLY A 130 11.92 -8.72 -7.59
CA GLY A 130 12.90 -9.79 -7.59
C GLY A 130 12.29 -11.15 -7.82
N HIS A 131 13.17 -12.08 -8.18
CA HIS A 131 12.83 -13.39 -8.70
C HIS A 131 12.89 -14.48 -7.60
N GLN A 132 11.78 -15.19 -7.45
CA GLN A 132 11.60 -16.61 -7.07
C GLN A 132 12.19 -17.24 -5.78
N GLY A 133 13.01 -16.57 -4.97
CA GLY A 133 13.58 -17.22 -3.77
C GLY A 133 12.73 -17.16 -2.51
N GLU A 134 12.63 -15.97 -1.92
CA GLU A 134 11.97 -15.73 -0.63
C GLU A 134 11.72 -14.22 -0.51
N GLY A 135 10.46 -13.80 -0.63
CA GLY A 135 9.97 -12.46 -0.27
C GLY A 135 10.19 -11.34 -1.30
N PHE A 136 9.26 -11.16 -2.26
CA PHE A 136 9.21 -9.98 -3.13
C PHE A 136 7.91 -9.20 -2.94
N ARG A 137 8.04 -7.87 -2.81
CA ARG A 137 7.02 -6.93 -2.30
C ARG A 137 6.27 -6.21 -3.44
N MET A 138 5.94 -6.93 -4.50
CA MET A 138 4.90 -6.55 -5.45
C MET A 138 3.95 -7.73 -5.58
N MET A 139 2.74 -7.66 -5.03
CA MET A 139 1.76 -8.76 -5.11
C MET A 139 0.76 -8.43 -6.23
N ASN A 140 0.69 -9.25 -7.28
CA ASN A 140 -0.18 -9.00 -8.44
C ASN A 140 -0.02 -7.59 -9.05
N GLY A 141 1.20 -7.05 -9.05
CA GLY A 141 1.47 -5.70 -9.57
C GLY A 141 1.23 -4.55 -8.59
N ILE A 142 0.86 -4.83 -7.34
CA ILE A 142 0.61 -3.85 -6.28
C ILE A 142 1.90 -3.60 -5.47
N PRO A 143 2.33 -2.33 -5.27
CA PRO A 143 3.48 -2.02 -4.42
C PRO A 143 3.20 -2.33 -2.95
N MET A 144 3.94 -3.27 -2.34
CA MET A 144 3.72 -3.63 -0.94
C MET A 144 4.54 -2.77 0.02
N LYS A 145 5.86 -2.63 -0.18
CA LYS A 145 6.70 -1.84 0.74
C LYS A 145 7.95 -1.26 0.10
N VAL A 146 8.28 -0.02 0.46
CA VAL A 146 9.40 0.76 -0.09
C VAL A 146 10.74 0.12 0.31
N ARG A 147 11.69 0.11 -0.62
CA ARG A 147 13.03 -0.48 -0.44
C ARG A 147 13.90 0.27 0.59
N ASP A 148 13.99 1.59 0.45
CA ASP A 148 15.01 2.40 1.12
C ASP A 148 14.55 3.02 2.45
N LYS A 149 13.31 2.75 2.88
CA LYS A 149 12.70 3.40 4.04
C LYS A 149 12.21 2.37 5.04
N GLY A 150 12.67 2.50 6.29
CA GLY A 150 12.06 1.78 7.41
C GLY A 150 10.75 2.41 7.84
N GLU A 151 9.95 1.69 8.62
CA GLU A 151 8.62 2.11 9.10
C GLU A 151 8.67 3.48 9.79
N ARG A 152 9.63 3.69 10.70
CA ARG A 152 9.86 4.98 11.36
C ARG A 152 10.12 6.13 10.39
N ALA A 153 10.79 5.86 9.26
CA ALA A 153 11.01 6.89 8.24
C ALA A 153 9.72 7.25 7.52
N ILE A 154 8.87 6.26 7.25
CA ILE A 154 7.56 6.45 6.60
C ILE A 154 6.61 7.20 7.53
N TYR A 155 6.53 6.81 8.81
CA TYR A 155 5.75 7.55 9.80
C TYR A 155 6.19 9.00 9.93
N ARG A 156 7.51 9.27 9.97
CA ARG A 156 8.03 10.65 9.99
C ARG A 156 7.70 11.42 8.72
N LEU A 157 7.65 10.76 7.57
CA LEU A 157 7.23 11.39 6.32
C LEU A 157 5.75 11.71 6.37
N ALA A 158 4.88 10.76 6.71
CA ALA A 158 3.43 10.96 6.77
C ALA A 158 3.01 12.00 7.82
N SER A 159 3.75 12.11 8.94
CA SER A 159 3.45 13.09 10.00
C SER A 159 3.95 14.52 9.72
N ARG A 160 4.85 14.71 8.76
CA ARG A 160 5.46 16.03 8.47
C ARG A 160 5.31 16.49 7.02
N ARG A 161 5.00 15.58 6.12
CA ARG A 161 4.97 15.76 4.67
C ARG A 161 3.84 14.92 4.08
N CYS A 162 3.70 14.99 2.77
CA CYS A 162 2.78 14.16 2.02
C CYS A 162 3.40 12.80 1.66
N VAL A 163 2.65 11.73 1.90
CA VAL A 163 2.87 10.40 1.31
C VAL A 163 1.75 10.08 0.33
N ILE A 164 2.04 9.27 -0.68
CA ILE A 164 1.09 8.86 -1.73
C ILE A 164 1.11 7.35 -1.90
N LEU A 165 -0.07 6.74 -1.92
CA LEU A 165 -0.29 5.34 -2.32
C LEU A 165 -0.98 5.32 -3.68
N ASP A 166 -0.51 4.46 -4.57
CA ASP A 166 -1.25 4.14 -5.79
C ASP A 166 -2.28 3.08 -5.48
N ARG A 167 -3.54 3.50 -5.36
CA ARG A 167 -4.71 2.68 -5.01
C ARG A 167 -5.49 2.21 -6.23
N SER A 168 -4.98 2.48 -7.44
CA SER A 168 -5.61 2.06 -8.70
C SER A 168 -5.70 0.53 -8.88
N PHE A 169 -5.23 -0.25 -7.89
CA PHE A 169 -5.43 -1.70 -7.84
C PHE A 169 -6.81 -2.09 -7.31
N TRP A 170 -7.57 -1.19 -6.70
CA TRP A 170 -8.97 -1.42 -6.34
C TRP A 170 -9.81 -1.33 -7.61
N PRO A 171 -10.42 -2.43 -8.10
CA PRO A 171 -11.28 -2.38 -9.27
C PRO A 171 -12.44 -1.43 -9.04
N CYS A 172 -12.81 -0.71 -10.10
CA CYS A 172 -13.92 0.22 -10.09
C CYS A 172 -15.03 -0.33 -10.99
N ILE A 173 -16.24 -0.41 -10.48
CA ILE A 173 -17.42 -0.87 -11.20
C ILE A 173 -18.31 0.35 -11.41
N ARG A 174 -18.61 0.68 -12.66
CA ARG A 174 -19.64 1.67 -12.98
C ARG A 174 -21.00 0.96 -12.99
N VAL A 175 -21.87 1.38 -12.10
CA VAL A 175 -23.27 0.97 -12.01
C VAL A 175 -24.12 2.07 -12.63
N GLY A 176 -24.96 1.73 -13.60
CA GLY A 176 -25.92 2.64 -14.21
C GLY A 176 -27.32 2.06 -14.20
N CYS A 177 -28.29 2.87 -13.81
CA CYS A 177 -29.71 2.53 -13.86
C CYS A 177 -30.46 3.48 -14.79
N ASP A 178 -31.75 3.25 -14.97
CA ASP A 178 -32.61 4.09 -15.81
C ASP A 178 -33.14 5.29 -15.01
N THR A 179 -33.51 5.08 -13.74
CA THR A 179 -33.91 6.14 -12.81
C THR A 179 -32.95 6.24 -11.61
N ALA A 180 -33.01 7.38 -10.90
CA ALA A 180 -32.27 7.56 -9.66
C ALA A 180 -32.84 6.69 -8.52
N GLU A 181 -34.15 6.45 -8.51
CA GLU A 181 -34.83 5.56 -7.55
C GLU A 181 -34.36 4.11 -7.72
N ASP A 182 -34.22 3.64 -8.97
CA ASP A 182 -33.66 2.31 -9.23
C ASP A 182 -32.22 2.19 -8.72
N LEU A 183 -31.40 3.23 -8.93
CA LEU A 183 -30.03 3.24 -8.41
C LEU A 183 -30.03 3.18 -6.89
N GLU A 184 -30.96 3.87 -6.23
CA GLU A 184 -31.12 3.87 -4.78
C GLU A 184 -31.59 2.51 -4.26
N ASP A 185 -32.51 1.85 -4.95
CA ASP A 185 -32.92 0.47 -4.63
C ASP A 185 -31.76 -0.52 -4.80
N VAL A 186 -31.01 -0.43 -5.90
CA VAL A 186 -29.83 -1.27 -6.16
C VAL A 186 -28.75 -1.05 -5.10
N LEU A 187 -28.44 0.20 -4.77
CA LEU A 187 -27.38 0.54 -3.81
C LEU A 187 -27.81 0.33 -2.34
N GLY A 188 -29.10 0.48 -2.03
CA GLY A 188 -29.67 0.28 -0.71
C GLY A 188 -30.04 -1.18 -0.47
N ASN A 189 -31.17 -1.60 -1.04
CA ASN A 189 -31.73 -2.95 -0.88
C ASN A 189 -30.88 -4.02 -1.60
N GLY A 190 -30.37 -3.69 -2.79
CA GLY A 190 -29.60 -4.61 -3.62
C GLY A 190 -28.24 -4.97 -3.06
N LEU A 191 -27.50 -4.02 -2.47
CA LEU A 191 -26.18 -4.23 -1.87
C LEU A 191 -26.25 -4.58 -0.36
N ARG A 192 -27.45 -4.62 0.24
CA ARG A 192 -27.69 -4.95 1.65
C ARG A 192 -26.66 -4.32 2.57
N THR A 193 -26.53 -3.00 2.50
CA THR A 193 -25.52 -2.30 3.30
C THR A 193 -25.98 -2.21 4.75
N SER A 194 -25.06 -2.18 5.72
CA SER A 194 -25.47 -2.16 7.13
C SER A 194 -26.36 -0.93 7.43
N PRO A 195 -27.42 -1.04 8.24
CA PRO A 195 -28.47 -0.02 8.39
C PRO A 195 -28.00 1.38 8.78
N SER A 196 -26.93 1.49 9.58
CA SER A 196 -26.31 2.79 9.93
C SER A 196 -25.69 3.50 8.73
N ILE A 197 -25.53 2.80 7.61
CA ILE A 197 -24.89 3.27 6.38
C ILE A 197 -25.93 3.56 5.30
N THR A 198 -27.09 2.87 5.26
CA THR A 198 -28.16 3.17 4.29
C THR A 198 -28.67 4.60 4.43
N GLU A 199 -28.94 5.10 5.64
CA GLU A 199 -29.37 6.50 5.86
C GLU A 199 -28.30 7.52 5.41
N GLY A 200 -27.03 7.10 5.39
CA GLY A 200 -25.91 7.91 4.93
C GLY A 200 -25.54 7.75 3.45
N MET A 201 -25.90 6.65 2.79
CA MET A 201 -25.59 6.44 1.36
C MET A 201 -26.28 7.47 0.45
N PHE A 202 -27.38 8.05 0.92
CA PHE A 202 -28.11 9.16 0.29
C PHE A 202 -27.46 10.53 0.56
N ALA A 203 -26.13 10.59 0.54
CA ALA A 203 -25.42 11.86 0.62
C ALA A 203 -25.85 12.79 -0.53
N PRO A 204 -25.83 14.12 -0.32
CA PRO A 204 -25.94 15.06 -1.41
C PRO A 204 -24.85 14.77 -2.45
N GLU A 205 -25.14 15.06 -3.70
CA GLU A 205 -24.29 14.81 -4.85
C GLU A 205 -22.85 15.33 -4.67
N ASN A 206 -21.92 14.76 -5.44
CA ASN A 206 -20.49 15.09 -5.36
C ASN A 206 -19.87 14.87 -3.97
N HIS A 207 -20.33 13.87 -3.22
CA HIS A 207 -19.63 13.38 -2.03
C HIS A 207 -19.20 11.93 -2.25
N LEU A 208 -17.92 11.66 -2.05
CA LEU A 208 -17.44 10.29 -1.91
C LEU A 208 -17.79 9.86 -0.49
N ARG A 209 -18.63 8.84 -0.35
CA ARG A 209 -18.81 8.17 0.93
C ARG A 209 -17.99 6.90 0.97
N SER A 210 -17.29 6.73 2.09
CA SER A 210 -16.50 5.54 2.35
C SER A 210 -17.31 4.47 3.04
N ALA A 211 -17.05 3.23 2.63
CA ALA A 211 -17.09 2.06 3.49
C ALA A 211 -18.49 1.62 3.91
N ALA A 212 -19.42 1.53 2.97
CA ALA A 212 -20.50 0.57 3.14
C ALA A 212 -19.92 -0.84 3.15
N LEU A 213 -20.41 -1.69 4.05
CA LEU A 213 -20.12 -3.11 3.97
C LEU A 213 -21.12 -3.73 3.03
N LEU A 214 -20.63 -4.30 1.94
CA LEU A 214 -21.44 -5.12 1.06
C LEU A 214 -21.70 -6.46 1.75
N LEU A 215 -22.98 -6.76 1.98
CA LEU A 215 -23.41 -8.03 2.56
C LEU A 215 -23.99 -8.94 1.49
N GLY A 216 -23.69 -10.24 1.58
CA GLY A 216 -24.29 -11.26 0.73
C GLY A 216 -25.69 -11.69 1.18
N LYS A 217 -26.24 -12.72 0.52
CA LYS A 217 -27.56 -13.29 0.83
C LYS A 217 -27.75 -13.76 2.28
N ASP A 218 -26.67 -14.17 2.94
CA ASP A 218 -26.69 -14.70 4.32
C ASP A 218 -26.06 -13.74 5.33
N ALA A 219 -26.12 -12.43 5.06
CA ALA A 219 -25.44 -11.39 5.85
C ALA A 219 -23.91 -11.55 5.94
N GLU A 220 -23.30 -12.40 5.09
CA GLU A 220 -21.85 -12.53 4.99
C GLU A 220 -21.22 -11.23 4.48
N VAL A 221 -20.17 -10.75 5.13
CA VAL A 221 -19.43 -9.58 4.65
C VAL A 221 -18.58 -9.94 3.43
N ILE A 222 -18.95 -9.37 2.29
CA ILE A 222 -18.23 -9.55 1.02
C ILE A 222 -17.01 -8.64 0.99
N SER A 223 -17.20 -7.32 1.16
CA SER A 223 -16.12 -6.32 1.14
C SER A 223 -16.61 -4.96 1.63
N PRO A 224 -15.73 -4.11 2.19
CA PRO A 224 -15.98 -2.68 2.21
C PRO A 224 -15.96 -2.12 0.78
N ILE A 225 -16.91 -1.25 0.46
CA ILE A 225 -17.02 -0.58 -0.83
C ILE A 225 -16.95 0.94 -0.66
N TYR A 226 -16.42 1.62 -1.66
CA TYR A 226 -16.50 3.08 -1.77
C TYR A 226 -17.45 3.43 -2.91
N CYS A 227 -18.35 4.37 -2.68
CA CYS A 227 -19.36 4.76 -3.66
C CYS A 227 -19.24 6.25 -3.96
N LEU A 228 -19.21 6.60 -5.25
CA LEU A 228 -19.32 7.97 -5.75
C LEU A 228 -20.47 8.04 -6.76
N ARG A 229 -21.51 8.82 -6.47
CA ARG A 229 -22.60 9.10 -7.41
C ARG A 229 -22.15 10.10 -8.47
N GLU A 230 -22.55 9.88 -9.72
CA GLU A 230 -22.30 10.75 -10.87
C GLU A 230 -23.63 11.23 -11.49
N GLY A 231 -23.77 12.54 -11.70
CA GLY A 231 -24.93 13.17 -12.36
C GLY A 231 -25.95 13.83 -11.42
N ASP A 232 -26.80 14.70 -11.98
CA ASP A 232 -27.99 15.29 -11.37
C ASP A 232 -29.18 15.17 -12.37
N PRO A 233 -30.19 14.32 -12.10
CA PRO A 233 -30.23 13.34 -11.01
C PRO A 233 -29.21 12.21 -11.23
N ALA A 234 -28.64 11.68 -10.14
CA ALA A 234 -27.62 10.64 -10.22
C ALA A 234 -28.20 9.29 -10.67
N THR A 235 -28.10 8.98 -11.98
CA THR A 235 -28.44 7.67 -12.56
C THR A 235 -27.23 6.72 -12.63
N GLN A 236 -26.04 7.17 -12.20
CA GLN A 236 -24.80 6.41 -12.24
C GLN A 236 -24.03 6.49 -10.93
N ALA A 237 -23.31 5.43 -10.59
CA ALA A 237 -22.37 5.38 -9.48
C ALA A 237 -21.09 4.63 -9.84
N LEU A 238 -19.97 5.06 -9.27
CA LEU A 238 -18.70 4.36 -9.27
C LEU A 238 -18.52 3.65 -7.94
N LEU A 239 -18.34 2.32 -8.00
CA LEU A 239 -18.10 1.47 -6.85
C LEU A 239 -16.67 0.94 -6.87
N TRP A 240 -15.85 1.32 -5.90
CA TRP A 240 -14.54 0.69 -5.71
C TRP A 240 -14.64 -0.42 -4.68
N VAL A 241 -14.20 -1.61 -5.09
CA VAL A 241 -14.23 -2.82 -4.26
C VAL A 241 -12.84 -3.40 -4.13
N HIS A 242 -12.62 -4.23 -3.11
CA HIS A 242 -11.34 -4.93 -2.99
C HIS A 242 -11.22 -6.02 -4.08
N PRO A 243 -10.05 -6.22 -4.72
CA PRO A 243 -9.87 -7.17 -5.82
C PRO A 243 -10.38 -8.58 -5.56
N SER A 244 -10.18 -9.08 -4.34
CA SER A 244 -10.59 -10.44 -3.96
C SER A 244 -12.10 -10.63 -3.79
N ALA A 245 -12.86 -9.55 -3.83
CA ALA A 245 -14.31 -9.52 -3.70
C ALA A 245 -15.00 -9.04 -4.98
N LEU A 246 -14.24 -8.70 -6.03
CA LEU A 246 -14.76 -8.18 -7.29
C LEU A 246 -15.78 -9.14 -7.93
N GLU A 247 -15.37 -10.38 -8.17
CA GLU A 247 -16.22 -11.40 -8.82
C GLU A 247 -17.55 -11.58 -8.09
N ARG A 248 -17.50 -11.71 -6.77
CA ARG A 248 -18.70 -11.85 -5.94
C ARG A 248 -19.58 -10.60 -5.95
N THR A 249 -18.97 -9.41 -5.93
CA THR A 249 -19.70 -8.14 -6.02
C THR A 249 -20.43 -8.01 -7.35
N VAL A 250 -19.76 -8.38 -8.45
CA VAL A 250 -20.35 -8.37 -9.79
C VAL A 250 -21.53 -9.34 -9.84
N CYS A 251 -21.39 -10.57 -9.33
CA CYS A 251 -22.49 -11.53 -9.26
C CYS A 251 -23.68 -11.04 -8.41
N GLU A 252 -23.44 -10.29 -7.33
CA GLU A 252 -24.53 -9.72 -6.51
C GLU A 252 -25.23 -8.53 -7.16
N LEU A 253 -24.54 -7.82 -8.08
CA LEU A 253 -25.09 -6.70 -8.84
C LEU A 253 -25.73 -7.13 -10.16
N ASP A 254 -25.34 -8.29 -10.68
CA ASP A 254 -25.85 -8.83 -11.93
C ASP A 254 -27.36 -9.08 -11.85
N GLY A 255 -28.08 -8.60 -12.86
CA GLY A 255 -29.55 -8.61 -12.90
C GLY A 255 -30.26 -7.58 -12.00
N LYS A 256 -29.55 -6.86 -11.12
CA LYS A 256 -30.13 -5.74 -10.34
C LYS A 256 -29.91 -4.39 -11.02
N ALA A 257 -28.72 -4.18 -11.59
CA ALA A 257 -28.40 -2.94 -12.31
C ALA A 257 -28.68 -3.08 -13.82
N CYS A 258 -29.24 -2.03 -14.45
CA CYS A 258 -29.46 -2.02 -15.90
C CYS A 258 -28.14 -2.09 -16.69
N ARG A 259 -27.10 -1.44 -16.17
CA ARG A 259 -25.76 -1.38 -16.79
C ARG A 259 -24.68 -1.58 -15.74
N LEU A 260 -23.82 -2.56 -15.98
CA LEU A 260 -22.66 -2.84 -15.16
C LEU A 260 -21.41 -2.83 -16.05
N HIS A 261 -20.43 -1.99 -15.72
CA HIS A 261 -19.19 -1.89 -16.48
C HIS A 261 -17.98 -1.88 -15.55
N GLU A 262 -17.15 -2.92 -15.61
CA GLU A 262 -15.86 -2.95 -14.91
C GLU A 262 -14.87 -2.00 -15.61
N LEU A 263 -14.40 -1.00 -14.89
CA LEU A 263 -13.44 -0.02 -15.37
C LEU A 263 -12.02 -0.50 -15.09
N SER A 264 -11.22 -0.50 -16.14
CA SER A 264 -9.80 -0.82 -16.07
C SER A 264 -9.02 0.25 -15.28
N PRO A 265 -7.86 -0.11 -14.68
CA PRO A 265 -6.98 0.87 -14.03
C PRO A 265 -6.47 1.99 -14.97
N THR A 266 -6.59 1.79 -16.28
CA THR A 266 -6.27 2.80 -17.30
C THR A 266 -7.39 3.81 -17.52
N GLU A 267 -8.63 3.44 -17.26
CA GLU A 267 -9.81 4.31 -17.36
C GLU A 267 -10.06 5.10 -16.07
N VAL A 268 -9.80 4.49 -14.91
CA VAL A 268 -9.88 5.17 -13.62
C VAL A 268 -8.73 4.73 -12.73
N SER A 269 -7.90 5.69 -12.34
CA SER A 269 -6.84 5.52 -11.35
C SER A 269 -7.15 6.28 -10.08
N TRP A 270 -6.74 5.76 -8.93
CA TRP A 270 -6.97 6.39 -7.63
C TRP A 270 -5.63 6.52 -6.91
N PHE A 271 -5.26 7.76 -6.58
CA PHE A 271 -4.12 8.07 -5.73
C PHE A 271 -4.59 8.56 -4.37
N ALA A 272 -4.15 7.86 -3.31
CA ALA A 272 -4.45 8.20 -1.94
C ALA A 272 -3.31 9.03 -1.34
N LEU A 273 -3.56 10.28 -0.94
CA LEU A 273 -2.53 11.15 -0.35
C LEU A 273 -2.84 11.42 1.12
N ARG A 274 -1.81 11.29 1.95
CA ARG A 274 -1.88 11.51 3.40
C ARG A 274 -0.78 12.42 3.88
N GLY A 275 -1.10 13.22 4.90
CA GLY A 275 -0.17 14.04 5.65
C GLY A 275 -0.49 15.54 5.58
N PRO A 276 0.13 16.35 6.44
CA PRO A 276 -0.25 17.75 6.64
C PRO A 276 -0.08 18.62 5.39
N THR A 277 0.84 18.24 4.49
CA THR A 277 1.10 18.99 3.24
C THR A 277 0.40 18.38 2.02
N ALA A 278 -0.51 17.41 2.20
CA ALA A 278 -1.17 16.72 1.06
C ALA A 278 -1.97 17.71 0.20
N ASN A 279 -2.81 18.54 0.82
CA ASN A 279 -3.64 19.53 0.13
C ASN A 279 -2.80 20.60 -0.59
N GLU A 280 -1.69 21.02 0.02
CA GLU A 280 -0.73 21.95 -0.59
C GLU A 280 -0.08 21.33 -1.84
N VAL A 281 0.38 20.08 -1.75
CA VAL A 281 0.99 19.37 -2.88
C VAL A 281 -0.01 19.21 -4.03
N VAL A 282 -1.25 18.83 -3.74
CA VAL A 282 -2.33 18.73 -4.74
C VAL A 282 -2.57 20.10 -5.40
N SER A 283 -2.77 21.15 -4.60
CA SER A 283 -3.03 22.51 -5.10
C SER A 283 -1.89 23.03 -5.97
N LYS A 284 -0.64 22.83 -5.54
CA LYS A 284 0.55 23.27 -6.26
C LYS A 284 0.78 22.52 -7.57
N THR A 285 0.45 21.23 -7.62
CA THR A 285 0.79 20.37 -8.77
C THR A 285 -0.33 20.26 -9.81
N LEU A 286 -1.58 20.33 -9.38
CA LEU A 286 -2.75 20.23 -10.25
C LEU A 286 -3.39 21.59 -10.53
N GLY A 287 -3.04 22.64 -9.77
CA GLY A 287 -3.63 23.97 -9.91
C GLY A 287 -5.02 24.11 -9.27
N ASP A 288 -5.51 23.04 -8.63
CA ASP A 288 -6.84 22.98 -8.04
C ASP A 288 -6.76 22.72 -6.54
N ARG A 289 -7.51 23.51 -5.76
CA ARG A 289 -7.61 23.33 -4.31
C ARG A 289 -8.66 22.28 -3.97
N PRO A 290 -8.36 21.25 -3.16
CA PRO A 290 -9.36 20.31 -2.69
C PRO A 290 -10.44 21.02 -1.86
N PRO A 291 -11.67 20.49 -1.80
CA PRO A 291 -12.76 21.10 -1.05
C PRO A 291 -12.45 21.15 0.45
N SER A 292 -13.06 22.09 1.18
CA SER A 292 -12.85 22.22 2.63
C SER A 292 -13.64 21.20 3.44
N SER A 293 -14.81 20.77 2.94
CA SER A 293 -15.64 19.76 3.57
C SER A 293 -15.08 18.36 3.36
N LEU A 294 -15.13 17.56 4.42
CA LEU A 294 -14.69 16.18 4.39
C LEU A 294 -15.61 15.35 3.49
N GLY A 295 -15.05 14.47 2.67
CA GLY A 295 -15.80 13.63 1.72
C GLY A 295 -16.31 14.37 0.48
N ALA A 296 -16.30 15.70 0.46
CA ALA A 296 -16.69 16.44 -0.73
C ALA A 296 -15.74 16.18 -1.89
N VAL A 297 -16.33 16.17 -3.09
CA VAL A 297 -15.65 15.93 -4.36
C VAL A 297 -15.67 17.22 -5.16
N ARG A 298 -14.48 17.65 -5.57
CA ARG A 298 -14.33 18.71 -6.57
C ARG A 298 -13.87 18.08 -7.88
N SER A 299 -14.71 18.18 -8.90
CA SER A 299 -14.34 17.79 -10.26
C SER A 299 -13.48 18.87 -10.92
N SER A 300 -12.39 18.44 -11.52
CA SER A 300 -11.52 19.18 -12.43
C SER A 300 -11.42 18.41 -13.75
N LYS A 301 -10.88 19.03 -14.81
CA LYS A 301 -10.96 18.52 -16.20
C LYS A 301 -10.66 17.02 -16.34
N ASP A 302 -9.58 16.55 -15.70
CA ASP A 302 -9.13 15.15 -15.79
C ASP A 302 -9.10 14.42 -14.43
N CYS A 303 -9.48 15.09 -13.34
CA CYS A 303 -9.36 14.51 -12.01
C CYS A 303 -10.47 14.97 -11.06
N ARG A 304 -10.74 14.15 -10.05
CA ARG A 304 -11.64 14.45 -8.95
C ARG A 304 -10.83 14.48 -7.67
N LEU A 305 -10.93 15.59 -6.95
CA LEU A 305 -10.26 15.80 -5.68
C LEU A 305 -11.23 15.53 -4.56
N ILE A 306 -10.87 14.64 -3.65
CA ILE A 306 -11.73 14.17 -2.58
C ILE A 306 -11.02 14.46 -1.27
N THR A 307 -11.60 15.30 -0.43
CA THR A 307 -10.98 15.65 0.85
C THR A 307 -11.17 14.53 1.86
N THR A 308 -10.08 14.14 2.52
CA THR A 308 -10.04 13.07 3.52
C THR A 308 -9.60 13.65 4.86
N SER A 309 -9.87 12.95 5.96
CA SER A 309 -9.57 13.47 7.32
C SER A 309 -8.07 13.60 7.57
N GLN A 310 -7.26 12.96 6.73
CA GLN A 310 -5.80 12.94 6.85
C GLN A 310 -5.08 13.46 5.60
N GLY A 311 -5.82 13.99 4.61
CA GLY A 311 -5.23 14.48 3.35
C GLY A 311 -6.25 14.66 2.23
N CYS A 312 -5.94 14.11 1.06
CA CYS A 312 -6.74 14.25 -0.15
C CYS A 312 -6.52 13.04 -1.06
N ASP A 313 -7.60 12.57 -1.66
CA ASP A 313 -7.56 11.53 -2.67
C ASP A 313 -7.78 12.14 -4.05
N VAL A 314 -7.04 11.63 -5.03
CA VAL A 314 -7.10 12.11 -6.42
C VAL A 314 -7.52 10.94 -7.29
N VAL A 315 -8.74 10.99 -7.80
CA VAL A 315 -9.26 10.04 -8.79
C VAL A 315 -9.04 10.64 -10.17
N VAL A 316 -8.49 9.87 -11.09
CA VAL A 316 -8.00 10.35 -12.39
C VAL A 316 -8.57 9.47 -13.49
N SER A 317 -9.30 10.07 -14.44
CA SER A 317 -9.89 9.33 -15.56
C SER A 317 -8.94 9.19 -16.75
N SER A 318 -8.01 10.13 -16.90
CA SER A 318 -7.05 10.15 -18.01
C SER A 318 -5.66 10.59 -17.52
N SER A 319 -4.58 10.17 -18.18
CA SER A 319 -3.23 10.67 -17.87
C SER A 319 -2.71 10.34 -16.46
N ALA A 320 -3.20 9.26 -15.85
CA ALA A 320 -2.79 8.80 -14.51
C ALA A 320 -1.26 8.74 -14.28
N PRO A 321 -0.43 8.25 -15.23
CA PRO A 321 1.03 8.26 -15.04
C PRO A 321 1.69 9.64 -15.04
N GLU A 322 1.04 10.62 -15.66
CA GLU A 322 1.50 12.00 -15.61
C GLU A 322 1.13 12.65 -14.28
N VAL A 323 -0.13 12.53 -13.87
CA VAL A 323 -0.63 13.05 -12.58
C VAL A 323 0.18 12.47 -11.42
N PHE A 324 0.39 11.15 -11.40
CA PHE A 324 1.21 10.50 -10.37
C PHE A 324 2.64 11.05 -10.31
N ARG A 325 3.27 11.28 -11.48
CA ARG A 325 4.61 11.88 -11.54
C ARG A 325 4.61 13.32 -11.04
N ARG A 326 3.63 14.13 -11.43
CA ARG A 326 3.49 15.53 -10.97
C ARG A 326 3.35 15.58 -9.44
N LEU A 327 2.51 14.73 -8.85
CA LEU A 327 2.36 14.63 -7.39
C LEU A 327 3.67 14.24 -6.69
N VAL A 328 4.36 13.23 -7.20
CA VAL A 328 5.65 12.78 -6.64
C VAL A 328 6.73 13.86 -6.76
N PHE A 329 6.87 14.50 -7.92
CA PHE A 329 7.83 15.58 -8.11
C PHE A 329 7.45 16.88 -7.38
N GLY A 330 6.17 17.06 -7.08
CA GLY A 330 5.63 18.13 -6.24
C GLY A 330 5.91 17.96 -4.74
N GLY A 331 6.43 16.81 -4.31
CA GLY A 331 6.86 16.57 -2.94
C GLY A 331 6.22 15.36 -2.27
N ALA A 332 5.24 14.70 -2.90
CA ALA A 332 4.65 13.49 -2.36
C ALA A 332 5.65 12.32 -2.37
N SER A 333 5.78 11.64 -1.23
CA SER A 333 6.60 10.43 -1.11
C SER A 333 5.77 9.18 -1.39
N ALA A 334 6.02 8.48 -2.50
CA ALA A 334 5.33 7.22 -2.76
C ALA A 334 5.66 6.17 -1.69
N ILE A 335 4.62 5.46 -1.23
CA ILE A 335 4.70 4.34 -0.29
C ILE A 335 3.91 3.13 -0.81
N GLY A 336 4.18 1.96 -0.25
CA GLY A 336 3.46 0.72 -0.59
C GLY A 336 2.28 0.44 0.33
N LEU A 337 1.52 -0.61 0.03
CA LEU A 337 0.33 -1.04 0.76
C LEU A 337 0.62 -1.43 2.22
N GLU A 338 1.64 -2.25 2.50
CA GLU A 338 2.02 -2.60 3.88
C GLU A 338 2.44 -1.35 4.66
N ASP A 339 3.13 -0.43 4.00
CA ASP A 339 3.54 0.82 4.61
C ASP A 339 2.31 1.69 4.95
N TRP A 340 1.28 1.67 4.09
CA TRP A 340 0.00 2.34 4.30
C TRP A 340 -0.78 1.72 5.46
N GLU A 341 -0.96 0.39 5.46
CA GLU A 341 -1.61 -0.38 6.52
C GLU A 341 -0.94 -0.11 7.89
N ARG A 342 0.40 -0.02 7.92
CA ARG A 342 1.14 0.30 9.15
C ARG A 342 0.94 1.72 9.65
N LEU A 343 0.68 2.68 8.77
CA LEU A 343 0.27 4.03 9.18
C LEU A 343 -1.16 4.05 9.75
N ASN A 344 -1.93 2.99 9.50
CA ASN A 344 -3.31 2.79 9.95
C ASN A 344 -3.45 1.72 11.04
N LEU A 345 -2.35 1.37 11.76
CA LEU A 345 -2.44 0.46 12.90
C LEU A 345 -3.50 0.93 13.90
N GLY A 346 -4.41 0.01 14.27
CA GLY A 346 -5.57 0.32 15.12
C GLY A 346 -6.84 0.66 14.36
N VAL A 347 -6.84 0.48 13.04
CA VAL A 347 -8.01 0.49 12.15
C VAL A 347 -8.09 -0.88 11.46
N PRO A 348 -9.25 -1.58 11.48
CA PRO A 348 -9.39 -2.87 10.79
C PRO A 348 -9.08 -2.72 9.31
N CYS A 349 -8.33 -3.60 8.66
CA CYS A 349 -8.08 -3.56 7.22
C CYS A 349 -8.67 -4.78 6.50
N PHE A 350 -9.39 -4.55 5.41
CA PHE A 350 -9.88 -5.66 4.58
C PHE A 350 -8.73 -6.17 3.69
N PRO A 351 -8.57 -7.49 3.54
CA PRO A 351 -9.41 -8.58 4.07
C PRO A 351 -8.95 -9.18 5.41
N MET A 352 -7.86 -8.71 6.01
CA MET A 352 -7.23 -9.40 7.15
C MET A 352 -8.03 -9.31 8.44
N ASP A 353 -8.72 -8.20 8.67
CA ASP A 353 -9.45 -7.91 9.90
C ASP A 353 -10.97 -8.10 9.72
N TYR A 354 -11.38 -9.07 8.90
CA TYR A 354 -12.79 -9.36 8.61
C TYR A 354 -13.04 -10.87 8.71
N PRO A 355 -13.03 -11.44 9.93
CA PRO A 355 -13.05 -12.89 10.15
C PRO A 355 -14.30 -13.58 9.59
N GLU A 356 -15.42 -12.86 9.44
CA GLU A 356 -16.65 -13.35 8.82
C GLU A 356 -16.60 -13.42 7.29
N SER A 357 -15.57 -12.86 6.65
CA SER A 357 -15.49 -12.86 5.19
C SER A 357 -14.83 -14.14 4.69
N ALA A 358 -15.43 -14.81 3.69
CA ALA A 358 -14.77 -15.92 3.00
C ALA A 358 -13.40 -15.53 2.40
N VAL A 359 -13.20 -14.26 2.06
CA VAL A 359 -11.91 -13.75 1.60
C VAL A 359 -10.85 -13.82 2.70
N CYS A 360 -11.20 -13.40 3.93
CA CYS A 360 -10.29 -13.45 5.07
C CYS A 360 -9.82 -14.88 5.33
N ARG A 361 -10.76 -15.84 5.36
CA ARG A 361 -10.42 -17.27 5.53
C ARG A 361 -9.48 -17.79 4.47
N ARG A 362 -9.76 -17.53 3.19
CA ARG A 362 -8.88 -17.94 2.07
C ARG A 362 -7.48 -17.34 2.21
N ARG A 363 -7.37 -16.06 2.56
CA ARG A 363 -6.08 -15.40 2.75
C ARG A 363 -5.35 -15.93 3.99
N SER A 364 -6.05 -16.14 5.09
CA SER A 364 -5.50 -16.73 6.31
C SER A 364 -4.94 -18.13 6.05
N ALA A 365 -5.68 -18.98 5.32
CA ALA A 365 -5.21 -20.30 4.91
C ALA A 365 -3.96 -20.24 4.01
N GLN A 366 -3.88 -19.28 3.08
CA GLN A 366 -2.68 -19.07 2.26
C GLN A 366 -1.47 -18.61 3.09
N LEU A 367 -1.70 -17.73 4.07
CA LEU A 367 -0.66 -17.29 5.01
C LEU A 367 -0.18 -18.45 5.88
N ALA A 368 -1.09 -19.27 6.39
CA ALA A 368 -0.79 -20.47 7.16
C ALA A 368 0.05 -21.46 6.34
N LYS A 369 -0.36 -21.72 5.08
CA LYS A 369 0.41 -22.55 4.15
C LYS A 369 1.82 -22.01 3.94
N THR A 370 1.96 -20.72 3.68
CA THR A 370 3.27 -20.07 3.46
C THR A 370 4.13 -20.13 4.73
N ALA A 371 3.52 -19.92 5.90
CA ALA A 371 4.21 -20.02 7.19
C ALA A 371 4.68 -21.45 7.47
N LEU A 372 3.83 -22.45 7.18
CA LEU A 372 4.16 -23.87 7.28
C LEU A 372 5.31 -24.24 6.35
N GLU A 373 5.27 -23.82 5.07
CA GLU A 373 6.38 -24.02 4.12
C GLU A 373 7.67 -23.37 4.60
N GLY A 374 7.61 -22.15 5.15
CA GLY A 374 8.76 -21.47 5.73
C GLY A 374 9.32 -22.17 6.97
N GLN A 375 8.46 -22.87 7.71
CA GLN A 375 8.82 -23.63 8.90
C GLN A 375 9.43 -24.98 8.55
N THR A 376 8.88 -25.70 7.57
CA THR A 376 9.42 -26.99 7.09
C THR A 376 10.78 -26.83 6.40
N ARG A 377 11.07 -25.66 5.81
CA ARG A 377 12.40 -25.32 5.29
C ARG A 377 13.48 -25.19 6.37
N ARG A 378 13.11 -24.96 7.62
CA ARG A 378 14.08 -24.78 8.72
C ARG A 378 14.26 -26.10 9.46
N PRO A 379 15.50 -26.61 9.64
CA PRO A 379 15.76 -27.95 10.21
C PRO A 379 15.45 -28.08 11.72
N ARG A 380 14.76 -27.12 12.35
CA ARG A 380 14.43 -27.14 13.79
C ARG A 380 12.99 -27.60 14.03
N THR A 381 12.74 -28.14 15.21
CA THR A 381 11.38 -28.47 15.71
C THR A 381 10.39 -27.36 15.45
N LEU A 382 9.14 -27.75 15.14
CA LEU A 382 8.06 -26.82 14.84
C LEU A 382 7.93 -25.79 15.97
N LYS A 383 7.99 -24.49 15.62
CA LYS A 383 7.68 -23.41 16.56
C LYS A 383 6.19 -23.51 16.91
N GLY A 384 5.88 -23.77 18.18
CA GLY A 384 4.49 -23.83 18.68
C GLY A 384 4.28 -24.94 19.70
N ASP A 385 4.81 -26.14 19.45
CA ASP A 385 4.54 -27.33 20.27
C ASP A 385 5.00 -27.17 21.73
N SER A 386 6.13 -26.48 21.92
CA SER A 386 6.72 -26.15 23.21
C SER A 386 6.08 -24.96 23.93
N LEU A 387 5.14 -24.29 23.26
CA LEU A 387 4.40 -23.13 23.77
C LEU A 387 2.94 -23.49 24.11
N ALA A 388 2.49 -24.71 23.83
CA ALA A 388 1.12 -25.16 24.08
C ALA A 388 0.07 -24.18 23.51
N LEU A 389 0.28 -23.73 22.27
CA LEU A 389 -0.71 -22.95 21.52
C LEU A 389 -1.52 -23.89 20.64
N GLU A 390 -2.84 -23.67 20.57
CA GLU A 390 -3.75 -24.49 19.77
C GLU A 390 -3.58 -24.20 18.27
N SER A 391 -3.51 -22.91 17.88
CA SER A 391 -3.33 -22.52 16.47
C SER A 391 -2.21 -21.47 16.29
N PRO A 392 -0.95 -21.89 16.07
CA PRO A 392 0.18 -20.96 15.93
C PRO A 392 0.32 -20.35 14.52
N LEU A 393 -0.37 -20.89 13.51
CA LEU A 393 -0.18 -20.51 12.10
C LEU A 393 -1.33 -19.69 11.51
N PHE A 394 -2.51 -19.70 12.13
CA PHE A 394 -3.68 -18.93 11.73
C PHE A 394 -4.57 -18.63 12.93
N THR A 395 -5.55 -17.75 12.76
CA THR A 395 -6.59 -17.49 13.76
C THR A 395 -7.69 -18.55 13.61
N ASP A 396 -7.78 -19.47 14.55
CA ASP A 396 -8.82 -20.49 14.54
C ASP A 396 -10.04 -20.02 15.34
N TRP A 397 -11.03 -19.50 14.63
CA TRP A 397 -12.20 -18.87 15.25
C TRP A 397 -13.15 -19.88 15.91
N SER A 398 -13.10 -21.16 15.52
CA SER A 398 -13.92 -22.20 16.16
C SER A 398 -13.52 -22.47 17.61
N LEU A 399 -12.34 -22.01 18.04
CA LEU A 399 -11.92 -22.08 19.45
C LEU A 399 -12.66 -21.07 20.33
N LEU A 400 -13.27 -20.05 19.73
CA LEU A 400 -13.99 -18.98 20.45
C LEU A 400 -15.51 -19.10 20.30
N THR A 401 -15.96 -19.51 19.11
CA THR A 401 -17.38 -19.65 18.81
C THR A 401 -17.84 -21.04 19.19
N ASP A 402 -19.00 -21.15 19.85
CA ASP A 402 -19.64 -22.45 20.11
C ASP A 402 -20.24 -23.06 18.82
N ALA A 403 -19.93 -22.47 17.67
CA ALA A 403 -20.32 -22.95 16.35
C ALA A 403 -19.49 -24.20 15.99
N GLU A 404 -20.18 -25.32 15.83
CA GLU A 404 -19.57 -26.55 15.34
C GLU A 404 -19.26 -26.41 13.83
N GLY A 405 -18.01 -26.69 13.43
CA GLY A 405 -17.64 -26.84 12.02
C GLY A 405 -17.16 -25.57 11.29
N LEU A 406 -17.68 -25.34 10.08
CA LEU A 406 -17.17 -24.36 9.09
C LEU A 406 -17.97 -23.05 9.06
N GLU A 407 -18.82 -22.80 10.05
CA GLU A 407 -19.61 -21.58 10.11
C GLU A 407 -18.72 -20.34 10.29
N LEU A 408 -19.16 -19.22 9.73
CA LEU A 408 -18.45 -17.94 9.82
C LEU A 408 -18.80 -17.26 11.14
N PRO A 409 -17.82 -16.76 11.91
CA PRO A 409 -18.13 -16.06 13.13
C PRO A 409 -18.86 -14.76 12.81
N ALA A 410 -20.03 -14.52 13.40
CA ALA A 410 -20.71 -13.22 13.30
C ALA A 410 -19.99 -12.18 14.16
N VAL A 411 -19.77 -10.98 13.63
CA VAL A 411 -19.10 -9.89 14.35
C VAL A 411 -20.05 -8.72 14.62
N ASP A 412 -20.09 -8.29 15.88
CA ASP A 412 -20.81 -7.09 16.31
C ASP A 412 -20.11 -5.83 15.78
N ARG A 413 -20.89 -5.01 15.06
CA ARG A 413 -20.47 -3.73 14.48
C ARG A 413 -21.21 -2.52 15.04
N GLY A 414 -21.96 -2.69 16.13
CA GLY A 414 -22.65 -1.57 16.77
C GLY A 414 -23.96 -1.16 16.11
N GLY A 415 -24.57 -2.03 15.29
CA GLY A 415 -25.92 -1.86 14.77
C GLY A 415 -26.92 -2.75 15.52
N SER A 416 -28.14 -2.27 15.76
CA SER A 416 -29.20 -2.91 16.56
C SER A 416 -29.70 -4.29 16.06
N LEU A 417 -29.08 -4.86 15.01
CA LEU A 417 -29.63 -5.99 14.24
C LEU A 417 -28.87 -7.32 14.40
N VAL A 418 -27.72 -7.37 15.07
CA VAL A 418 -27.00 -8.65 15.25
C VAL A 418 -27.21 -9.17 16.67
N THR A 419 -28.39 -9.76 16.92
CA THR A 419 -28.72 -10.41 18.19
C THR A 419 -27.90 -11.68 18.46
N ALA A 420 -27.20 -12.21 17.45
CA ALA A 420 -26.38 -13.43 17.51
C ALA A 420 -24.89 -13.18 17.20
N ALA A 421 -24.36 -11.98 17.52
CA ALA A 421 -22.94 -11.73 17.29
C ALA A 421 -22.09 -12.61 18.23
N ASN A 422 -21.07 -13.26 17.67
CA ASN A 422 -20.14 -14.10 18.42
C ASN A 422 -18.88 -13.34 18.83
N LEU A 423 -18.46 -12.36 18.02
CA LEU A 423 -17.23 -11.61 18.21
C LEU A 423 -17.48 -10.09 18.28
N VAL A 424 -16.62 -9.37 19.00
CA VAL A 424 -16.54 -7.90 19.00
C VAL A 424 -15.16 -7.49 18.49
N CYS A 425 -15.11 -6.56 17.53
CA CYS A 425 -13.85 -5.91 17.16
C CYS A 425 -13.43 -4.92 18.24
N VAL A 426 -12.19 -5.07 18.69
CA VAL A 426 -11.59 -4.22 19.71
C VAL A 426 -10.21 -3.73 19.28
N ARG A 427 -9.89 -2.52 19.69
CA ARG A 427 -8.55 -1.97 19.61
C ARG A 427 -7.81 -2.31 20.89
N LEU A 428 -6.68 -2.99 20.75
CA LEU A 428 -5.78 -3.25 21.86
C LEU A 428 -4.67 -2.22 21.88
N THR A 429 -4.39 -1.72 23.09
CA THR A 429 -3.23 -0.86 23.34
C THR A 429 -2.43 -1.45 24.50
N SER A 430 -1.16 -1.77 24.27
CA SER A 430 -0.28 -2.33 25.30
C SER A 430 -0.16 -1.35 26.46
N ALA A 431 -0.44 -1.81 27.69
CA ALA A 431 -0.36 -1.01 28.90
C ALA A 431 1.08 -0.86 29.42
N GLY A 432 1.99 -1.72 28.98
CA GLY A 432 3.39 -1.74 29.41
C GLY A 432 4.35 -2.21 28.32
N ARG A 433 5.40 -2.93 28.73
CA ARG A 433 6.33 -3.56 27.78
C ARG A 433 5.59 -4.65 27.01
N GLY A 434 5.81 -4.71 25.70
CA GLY A 434 5.19 -5.68 24.81
C GLY A 434 4.65 -5.01 23.55
N ILE A 435 4.77 -5.70 22.42
CA ILE A 435 4.22 -5.29 21.14
C ILE A 435 3.37 -6.48 20.66
N PRO A 436 2.04 -6.33 20.53
CA PRO A 436 1.21 -7.40 20.00
C PRO A 436 1.61 -7.67 18.55
N GLU A 437 1.87 -8.94 18.23
CA GLU A 437 2.12 -9.40 16.87
C GLU A 437 0.82 -9.93 16.25
N ASN A 438 0.78 -10.05 14.92
CA ASN A 438 -0.30 -10.78 14.24
C ASN A 438 -0.39 -12.21 14.81
N LEU A 439 -1.61 -12.74 14.92
CA LEU A 439 -1.92 -14.04 15.51
C LEU A 439 -1.67 -14.14 17.03
N ALA A 440 -1.38 -13.04 17.72
CA ALA A 440 -1.29 -13.06 19.18
C ALA A 440 -2.63 -13.51 19.79
N HIS A 441 -2.55 -14.35 20.81
CA HIS A 441 -3.72 -14.88 21.53
C HIS A 441 -4.08 -13.93 22.66
N ILE A 442 -5.38 -13.77 22.92
CA ILE A 442 -5.93 -12.87 23.94
C ILE A 442 -6.62 -13.71 24.99
N TYR A 443 -6.33 -13.44 26.26
CA TYR A 443 -6.80 -14.21 27.39
C TYR A 443 -7.54 -13.34 28.40
N GLU A 444 -8.50 -13.95 29.06
CA GLU A 444 -9.25 -13.34 30.17
C GLU A 444 -8.30 -12.96 31.32
N MET A 445 -8.60 -11.85 32.00
CA MET A 445 -7.92 -11.48 33.25
C MET A 445 -8.75 -12.00 34.41
N ASP A 446 -8.11 -12.72 35.32
CA ASP A 446 -8.75 -13.16 36.57
C ASP A 446 -8.53 -12.09 37.64
N GLY A 447 -9.50 -11.92 38.55
CA GLY A 447 -9.40 -10.93 39.64
C GLY A 447 -8.19 -11.13 40.57
N THR A 448 -7.56 -12.30 40.52
CA THR A 448 -6.34 -12.67 41.27
C THR A 448 -5.04 -12.21 40.60
N ASP A 449 -5.08 -11.73 39.35
CA ASP A 449 -3.91 -11.30 38.61
C ASP A 449 -3.37 -9.96 39.12
N LYS A 450 -2.58 -9.98 40.21
CA LYS A 450 -1.94 -8.79 40.81
C LYS A 450 -0.78 -8.18 40.00
N GLY A 451 -0.72 -8.41 38.69
CA GLY A 451 0.21 -7.73 37.79
C GLY A 451 1.57 -8.41 37.56
N GLU A 452 1.81 -9.60 38.11
CA GLU A 452 3.00 -10.37 37.77
C GLU A 452 2.79 -11.15 36.46
N SER A 453 3.58 -10.81 35.45
CA SER A 453 3.70 -11.52 34.16
C SER A 453 4.16 -12.97 34.30
N ALA A 454 4.55 -13.39 35.50
CA ALA A 454 5.25 -14.63 35.77
C ALA A 454 4.30 -15.62 36.44
N LEU A 455 3.78 -16.54 35.65
CA LEU A 455 3.81 -17.97 35.96
C LEU A 455 3.36 -18.71 34.70
N TYR A 456 4.33 -18.95 33.82
CA TYR A 456 4.22 -20.07 32.90
C TYR A 456 4.13 -21.32 33.78
N GLN A 457 2.94 -21.88 33.91
CA GLN A 457 2.81 -23.23 34.45
C GLN A 457 3.11 -24.22 33.32
N PRO A 458 3.88 -25.28 33.59
CA PRO A 458 4.28 -26.26 32.59
C PRO A 458 3.06 -26.95 31.95
N LYS A 459 3.19 -27.29 30.66
CA LYS A 459 2.20 -28.05 29.89
C LYS A 459 1.84 -29.33 30.66
N GLY A 460 0.58 -29.46 31.07
CA GLY A 460 0.07 -30.62 31.82
C GLY A 460 -0.30 -30.35 33.28
N ALA A 461 -0.08 -29.15 33.82
CA ALA A 461 -0.67 -28.77 35.10
C ALA A 461 -2.20 -28.58 34.92
N PRO A 462 -3.06 -29.39 35.56
CA PRO A 462 -4.50 -29.21 35.49
C PRO A 462 -4.87 -27.86 36.12
N GLY A 463 -5.52 -26.98 35.34
CA GLY A 463 -6.03 -25.68 35.82
C GLY A 463 -5.22 -24.44 35.47
N SER A 464 -4.19 -24.50 34.61
CA SER A 464 -3.30 -23.35 34.40
C SER A 464 -3.44 -22.56 33.08
N ILE A 465 -4.28 -23.01 32.16
CA ILE A 465 -4.40 -22.34 30.87
C ILE A 465 -5.44 -21.24 31.04
N ARG A 466 -4.96 -19.99 31.04
CA ARG A 466 -5.81 -18.80 31.01
C ARG A 466 -6.85 -18.98 29.92
N LYS A 467 -8.10 -18.64 30.17
CA LYS A 467 -9.17 -18.81 29.20
C LYS A 467 -8.92 -17.93 27.99
N LEU A 468 -8.86 -18.54 26.81
CA LEU A 468 -8.73 -17.84 25.54
C LEU A 468 -10.03 -17.10 25.24
N VAL A 469 -9.95 -15.81 24.94
CA VAL A 469 -11.12 -14.96 24.65
C VAL A 469 -11.03 -14.29 23.29
N GLY A 470 -9.88 -14.31 22.61
CA GLY A 470 -9.73 -13.59 21.35
C GLY A 470 -8.43 -13.82 20.61
N PHE A 471 -8.33 -13.24 19.42
CA PHE A 471 -7.12 -13.20 18.61
C PHE A 471 -6.83 -11.79 18.09
N VAL A 472 -5.54 -11.49 17.94
CA VAL A 472 -5.03 -10.32 17.22
C VAL A 472 -4.89 -10.66 15.75
N THR A 473 -5.58 -9.92 14.89
CA THR A 473 -5.47 -10.09 13.42
C THR A 473 -4.35 -9.20 12.87
N SER A 474 -4.28 -7.95 13.32
CA SER A 474 -3.28 -6.97 12.90
C SER A 474 -2.64 -6.29 14.10
N GLY A 475 -1.36 -6.58 14.37
CA GLY A 475 -0.61 -6.07 15.51
C GLY A 475 0.75 -5.48 15.13
N GLY A 476 1.16 -4.44 15.86
CA GLY A 476 2.49 -3.88 15.71
C GLY A 476 2.79 -2.73 16.67
N PHE A 477 3.86 -2.01 16.41
CA PHE A 477 4.20 -0.81 17.16
C PHE A 477 3.56 0.43 16.50
N SER A 478 2.66 1.09 17.22
CA SER A 478 2.09 2.35 16.76
C SER A 478 3.02 3.51 17.10
N TYR A 479 3.54 4.19 16.09
CA TYR A 479 4.39 5.36 16.27
C TYR A 479 3.63 6.61 16.73
N SER A 480 2.31 6.68 16.48
CA SER A 480 1.45 7.76 17.00
C SER A 480 1.21 7.59 18.49
N LEU A 481 0.90 6.35 18.92
CA LEU A 481 0.65 6.04 20.33
C LEU A 481 1.94 5.79 21.13
N ARG A 482 3.08 5.61 20.46
CA ARG A 482 4.40 5.24 21.02
C ARG A 482 4.39 3.95 21.85
N ARG A 483 3.50 3.02 21.51
CA ARG A 483 3.32 1.74 22.21
C ARG A 483 2.79 0.67 21.25
N GLY A 484 2.78 -0.58 21.72
CA GLY A 484 2.15 -1.68 21.00
C GLY A 484 0.65 -1.40 20.82
N ALA A 485 0.16 -1.56 19.59
CA ALA A 485 -1.25 -1.40 19.26
C ALA A 485 -1.67 -2.50 18.29
N ALA A 486 -2.92 -2.92 18.38
CA ALA A 486 -3.47 -3.96 17.52
C ALA A 486 -4.97 -3.81 17.30
N ILE A 487 -5.44 -4.42 16.21
CA ILE A 487 -6.83 -4.81 16.00
C ILE A 487 -6.98 -6.26 16.40
N ALA A 488 -8.04 -6.53 17.13
CA ALA A 488 -8.35 -7.83 17.68
C ALA A 488 -9.84 -8.10 17.67
N PHE A 489 -10.18 -9.38 17.79
CA PHE A 489 -11.54 -9.85 17.94
C PHE A 489 -11.63 -10.69 19.18
N ILE A 490 -12.59 -10.37 20.04
CA ILE A 490 -12.86 -11.10 21.29
C ILE A 490 -14.26 -11.70 21.25
N LYS A 491 -14.48 -12.83 21.92
CA LYS A 491 -15.82 -13.41 22.13
C LYS A 491 -16.70 -12.34 22.81
N VAL A 492 -17.95 -12.23 22.37
CA VAL A 492 -18.93 -11.33 22.98
C VAL A 492 -19.18 -11.81 24.41
N CYS A 493 -18.58 -11.10 25.36
CA CYS A 493 -18.87 -11.22 26.79
C CYS A 493 -19.51 -9.90 27.22
N SER A 494 -20.62 -9.95 27.96
CA SER A 494 -21.24 -8.75 28.53
C SER A 494 -20.81 -8.63 29.99
N PRO A 495 -20.03 -7.59 30.38
CA PRO A 495 -19.45 -6.50 29.58
C PRO A 495 -18.09 -6.84 28.92
N VAL A 496 -17.71 -6.08 27.88
CA VAL A 496 -16.37 -6.16 27.27
C VAL A 496 -15.31 -5.79 28.32
N PRO A 497 -14.30 -6.64 28.56
CA PRO A 497 -13.30 -6.37 29.59
C PRO A 497 -12.43 -5.17 29.20
N ASN A 498 -12.22 -4.24 30.14
CA ASN A 498 -11.36 -3.06 29.92
C ASN A 498 -9.87 -3.41 29.76
N ARG A 499 -9.45 -4.57 30.30
CA ARG A 499 -8.08 -5.05 30.27
C ARG A 499 -8.06 -6.54 29.96
N VAL A 500 -7.09 -6.95 29.17
CA VAL A 500 -6.87 -8.35 28.77
C VAL A 500 -5.39 -8.67 28.84
N TRP A 501 -5.09 -9.97 28.98
CA TRP A 501 -3.77 -10.48 28.68
C TRP A 501 -3.66 -10.78 27.19
N TYR A 502 -2.50 -10.52 26.59
CA TYR A 502 -2.16 -11.04 25.27
C TYR A 502 -0.81 -11.74 25.29
N ARG A 503 -0.63 -12.69 24.37
CA ARG A 503 0.60 -13.45 24.20
C ARG A 503 0.92 -13.64 22.73
N ASN A 504 2.12 -13.24 22.32
CA ASN A 504 2.58 -13.48 20.95
C ASN A 504 2.87 -14.97 20.74
N ILE A 505 2.66 -15.46 19.51
CA ILE A 505 2.91 -16.87 19.15
C ILE A 505 4.38 -17.29 19.32
N THR A 506 5.29 -16.32 19.35
CA THR A 506 6.73 -16.50 19.48
C THR A 506 7.22 -16.40 20.94
N SER A 507 6.35 -16.03 21.88
CA SER A 507 6.71 -15.68 23.25
C SER A 507 5.93 -16.50 24.29
N ARG A 508 6.54 -16.69 25.46
CA ARG A 508 5.88 -17.23 26.66
C ARG A 508 5.31 -16.15 27.57
N ASN A 509 5.70 -14.91 27.38
CA ASN A 509 5.35 -13.82 28.28
C ASN A 509 3.96 -13.27 27.95
N TYR A 510 3.13 -13.17 28.97
CA TYR A 510 1.86 -12.48 28.90
C TYR A 510 2.06 -10.98 29.12
N HIS A 511 1.38 -10.18 28.32
CA HIS A 511 1.45 -8.72 28.37
C HIS A 511 0.04 -8.17 28.59
N ILE A 512 -0.09 -7.10 29.39
CA ILE A 512 -1.39 -6.48 29.63
C ILE A 512 -1.67 -5.47 28.51
N ALA A 513 -2.88 -5.52 27.96
CA ALA A 513 -3.41 -4.49 27.06
C ALA A 513 -4.71 -3.91 27.62
N THR A 514 -4.94 -2.63 27.35
CA THR A 514 -6.26 -2.00 27.46
C THR A 514 -7.06 -2.29 26.21
N VAL A 515 -8.34 -2.53 26.37
CA VAL A 515 -9.27 -2.84 25.29
C VAL A 515 -10.22 -1.67 25.09
N GLU A 516 -10.41 -1.27 23.84
CA GLU A 516 -11.37 -0.25 23.44
C GLU A 516 -12.28 -0.87 22.36
N LYS A 517 -13.61 -0.90 22.58
CA LYS A 517 -14.55 -1.40 21.57
C LYS A 517 -14.53 -0.50 20.34
N VAL A 518 -14.41 -1.09 19.16
CA VAL A 518 -14.48 -0.33 17.90
C VAL A 518 -15.97 -0.18 17.53
N HIS A 519 -16.58 0.93 17.94
CA HIS A 519 -18.02 1.17 17.80
C HIS A 519 -18.49 1.42 16.37
N ARG A 520 -17.65 1.97 15.49
CA ARG A 520 -17.95 2.14 14.08
C ARG A 520 -16.80 1.60 13.26
N TRP A 521 -17.14 0.67 12.38
CA TRP A 521 -16.22 0.11 11.37
C TRP A 521 -16.09 1.02 10.14
N GLU A 522 -16.71 2.18 10.18
CA GLU A 522 -16.64 3.20 9.15
C GLU A 522 -15.18 3.63 8.96
N GLY A 523 -14.60 3.20 7.85
CA GLY A 523 -13.23 3.55 7.49
C GLY A 523 -12.18 2.57 7.99
N ALA A 524 -12.37 1.27 7.70
CA ALA A 524 -11.30 0.26 7.64
C ALA A 524 -10.12 0.63 6.68
N ASP A 525 -10.26 1.74 5.97
CA ASP A 525 -9.14 2.63 5.81
C ASP A 525 -9.54 4.03 6.29
N SER A 526 -8.68 4.63 7.12
CA SER A 526 -8.82 5.90 7.86
C SER A 526 -9.20 7.17 7.06
N PHE A 527 -9.57 7.05 5.79
CA PHE A 527 -9.77 8.17 4.86
C PHE A 527 -10.91 9.10 5.27
N LEU A 528 -12.03 8.60 5.81
CA LEU A 528 -13.15 9.46 6.24
C LEU A 528 -13.51 9.33 7.72
N SER A 529 -12.59 8.79 8.54
CA SER A 529 -12.79 8.66 10.00
C SER A 529 -13.09 9.98 10.72
N GLY A 530 -12.94 11.13 10.06
CA GLY A 530 -13.37 12.43 10.57
C GLY A 530 -14.83 12.83 10.28
N LEU A 531 -15.61 12.07 9.49
CA LEU A 531 -16.96 12.51 9.06
C LEU A 531 -17.96 12.58 10.21
N ASN A 532 -17.67 11.92 11.34
CA ASN A 532 -18.57 11.86 12.49
C ASN A 532 -18.16 12.75 13.67
N ALA A 533 -17.06 13.52 13.57
CA ALA A 533 -16.69 14.47 14.62
C ALA A 533 -17.42 15.83 14.50
N VAL A 534 -18.35 15.98 13.54
CA VAL A 534 -19.03 17.25 13.24
C VAL A 534 -20.54 17.22 13.59
N SER A 535 -21.06 16.11 14.13
CA SER A 535 -22.50 16.02 14.48
C SER A 535 -22.79 15.56 15.92
N THR A 536 -21.93 15.94 16.87
CA THR A 536 -22.27 15.91 18.31
C THR A 536 -21.98 17.26 18.92
#